data_AF-A0A6J1DLG8-F1
#
_entry.id   AF-A0A6J1DLG8-F1
#
_cell.length_a   1.000
_cell.length_b   1.000
_cell.length_c   1.000
_cell.angle_alpha   90.00
_cell.angle_beta   90.00
_cell.angle_gamma   90.00
#
_symmetry.space_group_name_H-M   'P 1'
#
loop_
_entity.id
_entity.type
_entity.pdbx_description
1 polymer ?
#
loop_
_entity_poly.entity_id
_entity_poly.type
_entity_poly.pdbx_seq_one_letter_code
_entity_poly.pdbx_strand_id
1 'polypeptide(L)'
;MDAKEAGSLLDNLIAAFNSRIAELQDLVIARNMYPASCVPDLSAVDASLKAMELQVQAIKNQLREEAEAIPKAKKLIEASLKQQKRLESISLHVPTYQIQPERVSALNLNTSLCSEANNSGTGLGSLEAKDVISVLPKGKKSCSSPPLWYITTDDLNSLSSYMRGRLTVDKVNAAVNDMATYAEASAQLIAVPKKKLAENLWDKALELRDIATMEAVKGKYFFLETDMKGPSLKLDNTGKAILTVLRHLGRISETRIGHQRVILLLKPS
;
A
#
# COMPACT_ATOMS: atom_id res chain seq x y z
N MET A 1 67.88 57.08 7.09
CA MET A 1 66.63 56.43 6.64
C MET A 1 66.12 57.22 5.48
N ASP A 2 65.96 56.57 4.33
CA ASP A 2 65.44 57.21 3.13
C ASP A 2 63.96 57.54 3.33
N ALA A 3 63.52 58.73 2.91
CA ALA A 3 62.12 59.16 3.04
C ALA A 3 61.12 58.17 2.39
N LYS A 4 61.59 57.43 1.39
CA LYS A 4 60.82 56.39 0.69
C LYS A 4 60.60 55.13 1.55
N GLU A 5 61.55 54.79 2.42
CA GLU A 5 61.48 53.67 3.35
C GLU A 5 60.57 54.00 4.54
N ALA A 6 60.61 55.25 5.02
CA ALA A 6 59.66 55.72 6.04
C ALA A 6 58.22 55.75 5.52
N GLY A 7 58.01 56.12 4.25
CA GLY A 7 56.69 56.08 3.59
C GLY A 7 56.12 54.67 3.48
N SER A 8 56.92 53.69 3.05
CA SER A 8 56.45 52.30 2.94
C SER A 8 56.13 51.66 4.29
N LEU A 9 56.87 52.01 5.35
CA LEU A 9 56.55 51.56 6.71
C LEU A 9 55.21 52.11 7.22
N LEU A 10 54.89 53.37 6.90
CA LEU A 10 53.61 53.98 7.24
C LEU A 10 52.45 53.33 6.46
N ASP A 11 52.63 53.10 5.15
CA ASP A 11 51.62 52.44 4.32
C ASP A 11 51.34 51.01 4.80
N ASN A 12 52.38 50.27 5.18
CA ASN A 12 52.23 48.93 5.77
C ASN A 12 51.49 48.96 7.11
N LEU A 13 51.74 49.97 7.95
CA LEU A 13 51.04 50.15 9.21
C LEU A 13 49.55 50.48 8.98
N ILE A 14 49.24 51.35 8.01
CA ILE A 14 47.87 51.70 7.64
C ILE A 14 47.14 50.47 7.07
N ALA A 15 47.80 49.69 6.22
CA ALA A 15 47.24 48.45 5.69
C ALA A 15 46.96 47.43 6.80
N ALA A 16 47.88 47.26 7.74
CA ALA A 16 47.68 46.39 8.90
C ALA A 16 46.52 46.86 9.79
N PHE A 17 46.40 48.17 10.03
CA PHE A 17 45.29 48.75 10.77
C PHE A 17 43.95 48.53 10.06
N ASN A 18 43.90 48.78 8.75
CA ASN A 18 42.68 48.56 7.97
C ASN A 18 42.28 47.09 7.93
N SER A 19 43.23 46.17 7.83
CA SER A 19 42.99 44.73 7.96
C SER A 19 42.36 44.42 9.32
N ARG A 20 42.90 44.98 10.40
CA ARG A 20 42.39 44.76 11.75
C ARG A 20 41.00 45.36 11.96
N ILE A 21 40.72 46.50 11.33
CA ILE A 21 39.39 47.13 11.33
C ILE A 21 38.40 46.24 10.57
N ALA A 22 38.77 45.70 9.41
CA ALA A 22 37.91 44.79 8.65
C ALA A 22 37.62 43.51 9.45
N GLU A 23 38.63 42.90 10.07
CA GLU A 23 38.45 41.75 10.96
C GLU A 23 37.49 42.07 12.13
N LEU A 24 37.64 43.25 12.75
CA LEU A 24 36.75 43.68 13.82
C LEU A 24 35.33 43.89 13.32
N GLN A 25 35.14 44.46 12.12
CA GLN A 25 33.82 44.63 11.52
C GLN A 25 33.16 43.28 11.27
N ASP A 26 33.88 42.30 10.73
CA ASP A 26 33.38 40.94 10.50
C ASP A 26 32.98 40.27 11.82
N LEU A 27 33.79 40.41 12.87
CA LEU A 27 33.49 39.87 14.19
C LEU A 27 32.27 40.53 14.83
N VAL A 28 32.11 41.84 14.66
CA VAL A 28 30.94 42.58 15.16
C VAL A 28 29.68 42.17 14.39
N ILE A 29 29.76 41.99 13.07
CA ILE A 29 28.67 41.47 12.26
C ILE A 29 28.33 40.04 12.72
N ALA A 30 29.31 39.15 12.88
CA ALA A 30 29.08 37.79 13.37
C ALA A 30 28.43 37.79 14.77
N ARG A 31 28.86 38.67 15.68
CA ARG A 31 28.28 38.83 17.02
C ARG A 31 26.84 39.34 16.97
N ASN A 32 26.53 40.26 16.05
CA ASN A 32 25.22 40.91 15.96
C ASN A 32 24.24 40.15 15.04
N MET A 33 24.72 39.31 14.13
CA MET A 33 23.92 38.42 13.28
C MET A 33 23.26 37.29 14.08
N TYR A 34 23.88 36.90 15.20
CA TYR A 34 23.38 35.86 16.08
C TYR A 34 23.25 36.36 17.51
N PRO A 35 22.22 37.17 17.84
CA PRO A 35 21.81 37.32 19.23
C PRO A 35 21.50 35.92 19.79
N ALA A 36 21.66 35.71 21.11
CA ALA A 36 21.43 34.41 21.75
C ALA A 36 20.05 33.80 21.44
N SER A 37 19.10 34.62 20.99
CA SER A 37 17.77 34.24 20.50
C SER A 37 17.75 33.52 19.14
N CYS A 38 18.78 33.63 18.28
CA CYS A 38 18.83 33.02 16.94
C CYS A 38 19.49 31.63 16.91
N VAL A 39 20.17 31.24 18.00
CA VAL A 39 20.74 29.90 18.18
C VAL A 39 19.69 28.77 18.05
N PRO A 40 18.48 28.86 18.64
CA PRO A 40 17.45 27.84 18.44
C PRO A 40 16.98 27.75 16.98
N ASP A 41 16.85 28.87 16.27
CA ASP A 41 16.44 28.87 14.86
C ASP A 41 17.48 28.21 13.96
N LEU A 42 18.78 28.51 14.18
CA LEU A 42 19.87 27.82 13.50
C LEU A 42 19.90 26.32 13.81
N SER A 43 19.68 25.94 15.07
CA SER A 43 19.61 24.53 15.46
C SER A 43 18.42 23.83 14.81
N ALA A 44 17.29 24.52 14.63
CA ALA A 44 16.12 23.99 13.94
C ALA A 44 16.40 23.80 12.43
N VAL A 45 17.10 24.75 11.80
CA VAL A 45 17.54 24.63 10.40
C VAL A 45 18.54 23.48 10.23
N ASP A 46 19.53 23.35 11.11
CA ASP A 46 20.48 22.23 11.09
C ASP A 46 19.78 20.87 11.26
N ALA A 47 18.83 20.78 12.20
CA ALA A 47 18.03 19.57 12.38
C ALA A 47 17.20 19.24 11.13
N SER A 48 16.58 20.25 10.51
CA SER A 48 15.82 20.08 9.27
C SER A 48 16.72 19.66 8.11
N LEU A 49 17.94 20.19 8.01
CA LEU A 49 18.89 19.84 6.97
C LEU A 49 19.36 18.39 7.13
N LYS A 50 19.70 17.98 8.36
CA LYS A 50 20.08 16.58 8.67
C LYS A 50 18.95 15.60 8.37
N ALA A 51 17.71 15.97 8.69
CA ALA A 51 16.55 15.14 8.37
C ALA A 51 16.39 14.97 6.85
N MET A 52 16.56 16.05 6.08
CA MET A 52 16.49 16.01 4.62
C MET A 52 17.63 15.17 4.02
N GLU A 53 18.85 15.30 4.55
CA GLU A 53 20.01 14.51 4.12
C GLU A 53 19.77 13.01 4.33
N LEU A 54 19.21 12.62 5.48
CA LEU A 54 18.82 11.23 5.75
C LEU A 54 17.74 10.72 4.78
N GLN A 55 16.74 11.55 4.46
CA GLN A 55 15.71 11.19 3.49
C GLN A 55 16.29 10.99 2.08
N VAL A 56 17.16 11.90 1.63
CA VAL A 56 17.84 11.78 0.33
C VAL A 56 18.69 10.51 0.29
N GLN A 57 19.38 10.18 1.37
CA GLN A 57 20.17 8.95 1.46
C GLN A 57 19.28 7.69 1.41
N ALA A 58 18.11 7.71 2.05
CA ALA A 58 17.15 6.61 1.97
C ALA A 58 16.63 6.41 0.53
N ILE A 59 16.26 7.49 -0.17
CA ILE A 59 15.82 7.45 -1.57
C ILE A 59 16.94 6.88 -2.46
N LYS A 60 18.18 7.32 -2.25
CA LYS A 60 19.34 6.83 -3.01
C LYS A 60 19.56 5.33 -2.82
N ASN A 61 19.32 4.80 -1.61
CA ASN A 61 19.42 3.37 -1.34
C ASN A 61 18.32 2.59 -2.06
N GLN A 62 17.06 3.04 -1.98
CA GLN A 62 15.94 2.41 -2.69
C GLN A 62 16.15 2.41 -4.21
N LEU A 63 16.59 3.53 -4.78
CA LEU A 63 16.85 3.62 -6.22
C LEU A 63 17.94 2.63 -6.66
N ARG A 64 18.95 2.38 -5.82
CA ARG A 64 19.98 1.37 -6.08
C ARG A 64 19.40 -0.04 -6.06
N GLU A 65 18.60 -0.36 -5.06
CA GLU A 65 17.94 -1.67 -4.94
C GLU A 65 17.02 -1.94 -6.14
N GLU A 66 16.24 -0.94 -6.56
CA GLU A 66 15.40 -1.03 -7.76
C GLU A 66 16.24 -1.20 -9.03
N ALA A 67 17.33 -0.44 -9.18
CA ALA A 67 18.23 -0.55 -10.31
C ALA A 67 18.87 -1.96 -10.41
N GLU A 68 19.19 -2.58 -9.27
CA GLU A 68 19.70 -3.96 -9.20
C GLU A 68 18.61 -5.02 -9.43
N ALA A 69 17.35 -4.71 -9.15
CA ALA A 69 16.21 -5.60 -9.38
C ALA A 69 15.79 -5.66 -10.86
N ILE A 70 15.87 -4.54 -11.59
CA ILE A 70 15.53 -4.45 -13.02
C ILE A 70 16.21 -5.54 -13.89
N PRO A 71 17.53 -5.78 -13.82
CA PRO A 71 18.16 -6.80 -14.65
C PRO A 71 17.71 -8.22 -14.28
N LYS A 72 17.38 -8.48 -13.01
CA LYS A 72 16.82 -9.77 -12.58
C LYS A 72 15.44 -10.00 -13.21
N ALA A 73 14.58 -8.98 -13.19
CA ALA A 73 13.28 -9.02 -13.85
C ALA A 73 13.41 -9.22 -15.38
N LYS A 74 14.35 -8.52 -16.04
CA LYS A 74 14.62 -8.71 -17.48
C LYS A 74 15.02 -10.14 -17.83
N LYS A 75 15.91 -10.75 -17.05
CA LYS A 75 16.32 -12.16 -17.23
C LYS A 75 15.13 -13.12 -17.07
N LEU A 76 14.24 -12.86 -16.12
CA LEU A 76 13.04 -13.67 -15.91
C LEU A 76 12.08 -13.58 -17.10
N ILE A 77 11.87 -12.38 -17.64
CA ILE A 77 11.05 -12.17 -18.84
C ILE A 77 11.64 -12.93 -20.04
N GLU A 78 12.96 -12.86 -20.24
CA GLU A 78 13.64 -13.58 -21.31
C GLU A 78 13.48 -15.10 -21.18
N ALA A 79 13.65 -15.63 -19.96
CA ALA A 79 13.44 -17.05 -19.68
C ALA A 79 11.98 -17.48 -19.95
N SER A 80 11.01 -16.66 -19.55
CA SER A 80 9.59 -16.90 -19.79
C SER A 80 9.26 -16.89 -21.29
N LEU A 81 9.81 -15.94 -22.05
CA LEU A 81 9.64 -15.89 -23.51
C LEU A 81 10.23 -17.13 -24.19
N LYS A 82 11.38 -17.61 -23.71
CA LYS A 82 11.98 -18.86 -24.23
C LYS A 82 11.08 -20.08 -23.96
N GLN A 83 10.50 -20.15 -22.76
CA GLN A 83 9.55 -21.21 -22.42
C GLN A 83 8.28 -21.13 -23.27
N GLN A 84 7.73 -19.93 -23.48
CA GLN A 84 6.57 -19.72 -24.34
C GLN A 84 6.83 -20.21 -25.76
N LYS A 85 7.94 -19.78 -26.39
CA LYS A 85 8.32 -20.25 -27.74
C LYS A 85 8.47 -21.77 -27.81
N ARG A 86 8.99 -22.39 -26.76
CA ARG A 86 9.09 -23.86 -26.69
C ARG A 86 7.69 -24.49 -26.65
N LEU A 87 6.78 -23.98 -25.84
CA LEU A 87 5.40 -24.48 -25.78
C LEU A 87 4.65 -24.28 -27.09
N GLU A 88 4.83 -23.13 -27.75
CA GLU A 88 4.30 -22.88 -29.09
C GLU A 88 4.85 -23.89 -30.11
N SER A 89 6.16 -24.15 -30.09
CA SER A 89 6.76 -25.17 -30.96
C SER A 89 6.22 -26.57 -30.68
N ILE A 90 6.01 -26.94 -29.41
CA ILE A 90 5.42 -28.23 -29.03
C ILE A 90 3.98 -28.30 -29.52
N SER A 91 3.18 -27.26 -29.28
CA SER A 91 1.79 -27.17 -29.76
C SER A 91 1.67 -27.40 -31.27
N LEU A 92 2.61 -26.84 -32.05
CA LEU A 92 2.64 -26.99 -33.51
C LEU A 92 3.10 -28.38 -34.00
N HIS A 93 3.88 -29.11 -33.20
CA HIS A 93 4.51 -30.38 -33.61
C HIS A 93 4.00 -31.61 -32.86
N VAL A 94 3.04 -31.45 -31.94
CA VAL A 94 2.38 -32.57 -31.26
C VAL A 94 1.32 -33.14 -32.19
N PRO A 95 1.46 -34.40 -32.67
CA PRO A 95 0.41 -35.04 -33.45
C PRO A 95 -0.81 -35.27 -32.57
N THR A 96 -1.99 -34.82 -33.03
CA THR A 96 -3.28 -34.86 -32.33
C THR A 96 -3.84 -36.29 -32.07
N TYR A 97 -3.02 -37.35 -32.14
CA TYR A 97 -3.49 -38.74 -32.10
C TYR A 97 -2.95 -39.60 -30.95
N GLN A 98 -2.27 -39.04 -29.95
CA GLN A 98 -1.76 -39.83 -28.81
C GLN A 98 -2.03 -39.22 -27.43
N ILE A 99 -3.25 -38.71 -27.22
CA ILE A 99 -3.81 -38.58 -25.87
C ILE A 99 -5.20 -39.20 -25.88
N GLN A 100 -5.27 -40.53 -25.88
CA GLN A 100 -6.45 -41.23 -25.38
C GLN A 100 -6.39 -41.23 -23.85
N PRO A 101 -7.46 -40.84 -23.14
CA PRO A 101 -7.51 -40.94 -21.70
C PRO A 101 -7.92 -42.36 -21.32
N GLU A 102 -6.99 -43.31 -21.33
CA GLU A 102 -7.19 -44.58 -20.65
C GLU A 102 -6.56 -44.51 -19.25
N ARG A 103 -7.39 -44.86 -18.26
CA ARG A 103 -7.18 -44.58 -16.84
C ARG A 103 -5.90 -45.21 -16.30
N VAL A 104 -5.14 -44.45 -15.49
CA VAL A 104 -4.54 -44.99 -14.25
C VAL A 104 -4.27 -43.88 -13.22
N SER A 105 -4.92 -44.08 -12.08
CA SER A 105 -4.73 -43.62 -10.70
C SER A 105 -3.66 -42.57 -10.30
N ALA A 106 -4.17 -41.61 -9.53
CA ALA A 106 -3.59 -40.96 -8.34
C ALA A 106 -2.24 -40.22 -8.45
N LEU A 107 -2.31 -38.89 -8.56
CA LEU A 107 -1.90 -37.94 -7.50
C LEU A 107 -2.16 -36.48 -7.96
N ASN A 108 -2.79 -35.72 -7.05
CA ASN A 108 -2.88 -34.27 -6.91
C ASN A 108 -2.23 -33.37 -7.98
N LEU A 109 -3.04 -32.49 -8.60
CA LEU A 109 -2.79 -31.05 -8.80
C LEU A 109 -3.86 -30.48 -9.76
N ASN A 110 -4.93 -29.91 -9.21
CA ASN A 110 -5.99 -29.25 -9.96
C ASN A 110 -5.84 -27.72 -9.86
N THR A 111 -4.93 -27.20 -10.69
CA THR A 111 -5.02 -25.86 -11.28
C THR A 111 -5.97 -25.96 -12.47
N SER A 112 -7.17 -25.36 -12.36
CA SER A 112 -8.13 -25.29 -13.46
C SER A 112 -8.21 -23.87 -13.98
N LEU A 113 -7.80 -23.68 -15.23
CA LEU A 113 -8.16 -22.54 -16.08
C LEU A 113 -9.02 -23.05 -17.24
N CYS A 114 -10.09 -22.28 -17.48
CA CYS A 114 -10.71 -21.96 -18.76
C CYS A 114 -11.56 -23.01 -19.50
N SER A 115 -12.75 -22.56 -19.91
CA SER A 115 -13.46 -23.06 -21.07
C SER A 115 -13.74 -21.90 -22.04
N GLU A 116 -13.32 -22.16 -23.27
CA GLU A 116 -13.56 -21.51 -24.57
C GLU A 116 -15.07 -21.57 -24.94
N ALA A 117 -15.66 -21.01 -26.01
CA ALA A 117 -15.29 -20.14 -27.13
C ALA A 117 -16.59 -19.64 -27.81
N ASN A 118 -16.48 -18.49 -28.48
CA ASN A 118 -17.08 -18.04 -29.75
C ASN A 118 -18.45 -18.55 -30.24
N ASN A 119 -19.31 -17.62 -30.66
CA ASN A 119 -19.89 -17.68 -32.01
C ASN A 119 -20.19 -16.28 -32.60
N SER A 120 -20.22 -16.25 -33.93
CA SER A 120 -20.12 -15.16 -34.90
C SER A 120 -21.31 -14.20 -35.11
N GLY A 121 -21.01 -12.93 -35.43
CA GLY A 121 -21.39 -12.28 -36.70
C GLY A 121 -22.75 -11.58 -36.90
N THR A 122 -22.66 -10.27 -37.20
CA THR A 122 -23.45 -9.47 -38.18
C THR A 122 -24.74 -8.74 -37.75
N GLY A 123 -24.81 -7.43 -38.07
CA GLY A 123 -26.06 -6.77 -38.50
C GLY A 123 -26.53 -5.54 -37.71
N LEU A 124 -26.35 -4.36 -38.30
CA LEU A 124 -26.71 -3.00 -37.84
C LEU A 124 -28.22 -2.70 -38.04
N GLY A 125 -28.86 -1.96 -37.13
CA GLY A 125 -30.19 -1.38 -37.34
C GLY A 125 -30.69 -0.56 -36.14
N SER A 126 -30.83 0.75 -36.32
CA SER A 126 -31.26 1.77 -35.36
C SER A 126 -32.79 1.94 -35.35
N LEU A 127 -33.41 2.18 -34.20
CA LEU A 127 -34.13 3.43 -33.85
C LEU A 127 -35.00 3.29 -32.58
N GLU A 128 -35.08 4.43 -31.90
CA GLU A 128 -35.59 4.84 -30.58
C GLU A 128 -37.00 4.40 -30.14
N ALA A 129 -37.24 4.23 -28.82
CA ALA A 129 -37.74 5.30 -27.93
C ALA A 129 -38.24 4.82 -26.53
N LYS A 130 -37.78 5.55 -25.50
CA LYS A 130 -38.39 5.94 -24.20
C LYS A 130 -38.74 4.92 -23.08
N ASP A 131 -37.97 5.09 -21.99
CA ASP A 131 -38.31 5.15 -20.55
C ASP A 131 -39.33 4.18 -19.94
N VAL A 132 -38.86 3.32 -19.02
CA VAL A 132 -38.99 3.48 -17.55
C VAL A 132 -38.24 2.32 -16.86
N ILE A 133 -37.48 2.69 -15.84
CA ILE A 133 -36.54 1.87 -15.05
C ILE A 133 -37.24 0.74 -14.29
N SER A 134 -36.86 -0.51 -14.54
CA SER A 134 -36.99 -1.60 -13.57
C SER A 134 -36.00 -2.76 -13.84
N VAL A 135 -35.22 -3.09 -12.80
CA VAL A 135 -34.63 -4.40 -12.44
C VAL A 135 -33.59 -5.06 -13.38
N LEU A 136 -32.34 -5.12 -12.87
CA LEU A 136 -31.29 -6.18 -12.97
C LEU A 136 -31.47 -7.26 -14.08
N PRO A 137 -30.45 -7.63 -14.92
CA PRO A 137 -29.29 -8.42 -14.45
C PRO A 137 -27.95 -8.45 -15.23
N LYS A 138 -26.90 -8.83 -14.48
CA LYS A 138 -25.68 -9.64 -14.79
C LYS A 138 -24.71 -9.25 -15.92
N GLY A 139 -23.45 -9.06 -15.49
CA GLY A 139 -22.33 -9.89 -15.99
C GLY A 139 -21.05 -9.17 -16.35
N LYS A 140 -20.01 -9.25 -15.50
CA LYS A 140 -18.58 -9.50 -15.86
C LYS A 140 -17.66 -9.51 -14.61
N LYS A 141 -17.15 -10.72 -14.33
CA LYS A 141 -15.98 -11.11 -13.49
C LYS A 141 -16.04 -10.76 -11.99
N SER A 142 -16.28 -11.81 -11.22
CA SER A 142 -16.33 -11.90 -9.76
C SER A 142 -15.10 -11.30 -9.08
N CYS A 143 -15.24 -10.09 -8.54
CA CYS A 143 -14.65 -9.82 -7.24
C CYS A 143 -15.59 -10.52 -6.27
N SER A 144 -15.12 -11.57 -5.58
CA SER A 144 -15.91 -12.24 -4.54
C SER A 144 -16.53 -11.19 -3.61
N SER A 145 -17.75 -11.39 -3.15
CA SER A 145 -18.21 -10.58 -2.02
C SER A 145 -17.28 -10.83 -0.84
N PRO A 146 -17.01 -9.84 0.03
CA PRO A 146 -16.27 -10.07 1.24
C PRO A 146 -16.90 -11.22 2.03
N PRO A 147 -16.10 -12.07 2.67
CA PRO A 147 -16.62 -13.19 3.44
C PRO A 147 -17.48 -12.71 4.62
N LEU A 148 -18.74 -13.15 4.65
CA LEU A 148 -19.71 -12.93 5.74
C LEU A 148 -19.80 -14.18 6.62
N TRP A 149 -18.71 -14.50 7.34
CA TRP A 149 -18.68 -15.67 8.21
C TRP A 149 -19.35 -15.35 9.54
N TYR A 150 -20.67 -15.48 9.58
CA TYR A 150 -21.44 -15.35 10.80
C TYR A 150 -21.03 -16.39 11.85
N ILE A 151 -21.21 -16.01 13.11
CA ILE A 151 -20.92 -16.81 14.29
C ILE A 151 -22.25 -17.36 14.82
N THR A 152 -22.23 -18.64 15.20
CA THR A 152 -23.37 -19.30 15.85
C THR A 152 -23.35 -19.11 17.36
N THR A 153 -24.47 -19.38 18.04
CA THR A 153 -24.51 -19.42 19.50
C THR A 153 -23.51 -20.40 20.09
N ASP A 154 -23.29 -21.52 19.42
CA ASP A 154 -22.38 -22.58 19.89
C ASP A 154 -20.92 -22.15 19.76
N ASP A 155 -20.56 -21.49 18.65
CA ASP A 155 -19.24 -20.89 18.47
C ASP A 155 -18.93 -19.88 19.60
N LEU A 156 -19.88 -19.01 19.92
CA LEU A 156 -19.71 -18.01 20.98
C LEU A 156 -19.67 -18.64 22.38
N ASN A 157 -20.42 -19.72 22.60
CA ASN A 157 -20.45 -20.45 23.87
C ASN A 157 -19.24 -21.37 24.09
N SER A 158 -18.55 -21.76 23.01
CA SER A 158 -17.29 -22.51 23.09
C SER A 158 -16.13 -21.68 23.70
N LEU A 159 -16.23 -20.35 23.63
CA LEU A 159 -15.24 -19.45 24.20
C LEU A 159 -15.38 -19.34 25.72
N SER A 160 -14.27 -19.05 26.39
CA SER A 160 -14.29 -18.79 27.83
C SER A 160 -15.22 -17.61 28.18
N SER A 161 -15.91 -17.71 29.32
CA SER A 161 -16.85 -16.68 29.79
C SER A 161 -16.21 -15.29 29.89
N TYR A 162 -14.93 -15.25 30.24
CA TYR A 162 -14.12 -14.04 30.29
C TYR A 162 -13.99 -13.35 28.92
N MET A 163 -13.79 -14.11 27.85
CA MET A 163 -13.67 -13.58 26.48
C MET A 163 -14.99 -13.12 25.89
N ARG A 164 -16.05 -13.89 26.13
CA ARG A 164 -17.41 -13.53 25.69
C ARG A 164 -17.88 -12.24 26.37
N GLY A 165 -17.56 -12.07 27.65
CA GLY A 165 -18.02 -10.93 28.44
C GLY A 165 -19.54 -10.78 28.37
N ARG A 166 -20.02 -9.61 27.95
CA ARG A 166 -21.45 -9.29 27.75
C ARG A 166 -21.85 -9.26 26.27
N LEU A 167 -21.06 -9.86 25.38
CA LEU A 167 -21.33 -9.90 23.95
C LEU A 167 -22.42 -10.93 23.64
N THR A 168 -23.37 -10.53 22.79
CA THR A 168 -24.38 -11.42 22.21
C THR A 168 -24.00 -11.75 20.78
N VAL A 169 -24.48 -12.88 20.27
CA VAL A 169 -24.25 -13.30 18.87
C VAL A 169 -24.69 -12.21 17.89
N ASP A 170 -25.83 -11.57 18.14
CA ASP A 170 -26.35 -10.50 17.28
C ASP A 170 -25.39 -9.32 17.16
N LYS A 171 -24.76 -8.91 18.27
CA LYS A 171 -23.78 -7.81 18.25
C LYS A 171 -22.53 -8.18 17.48
N VAL A 172 -22.05 -9.41 17.64
CA VAL A 172 -20.87 -9.89 16.90
C VAL A 172 -21.19 -10.01 15.41
N ASN A 173 -22.34 -10.56 15.04
CA ASN A 173 -22.77 -10.71 13.65
C ASN A 173 -23.08 -9.36 12.98
N ALA A 174 -23.64 -8.39 13.72
CA ALA A 174 -23.79 -7.03 13.22
C ALA A 174 -22.43 -6.37 12.93
N ALA A 175 -21.42 -6.62 13.78
CA ALA A 175 -20.06 -6.16 13.50
C ALA A 175 -19.43 -6.85 12.28
N VAL A 176 -19.69 -8.15 12.05
CA VAL A 176 -19.25 -8.86 10.83
C VAL A 176 -19.80 -8.21 9.56
N ASN A 177 -21.05 -7.73 9.59
CA ASN A 177 -21.65 -6.98 8.47
C ASN A 177 -20.93 -5.64 8.21
N ASP A 178 -20.62 -4.90 9.27
CA ASP A 178 -19.84 -3.66 9.16
C ASP A 178 -18.45 -3.96 8.57
N MET A 179 -17.76 -5.02 9.01
CA MET A 179 -16.44 -5.43 8.48
C MET A 179 -16.48 -5.79 7.00
N ALA A 180 -17.50 -6.54 6.57
CA ALA A 180 -17.66 -6.90 5.18
C ALA A 180 -17.83 -5.62 4.33
N THR A 181 -18.63 -4.68 4.79
CA THR A 181 -18.84 -3.39 4.12
C THR A 181 -17.54 -2.59 3.97
N TYR A 182 -16.69 -2.55 5.01
CA TYR A 182 -15.40 -1.87 4.93
C TYR A 182 -14.45 -2.56 3.96
N ALA A 183 -14.36 -3.87 4.02
CA ALA A 183 -13.48 -4.60 3.13
C ALA A 183 -13.95 -4.55 1.67
N GLU A 184 -15.26 -4.45 1.43
CA GLU A 184 -15.80 -4.19 0.10
C GLU A 184 -15.41 -2.80 -0.39
N ALA A 185 -15.58 -1.77 0.44
CA ALA A 185 -15.18 -0.41 0.11
C ALA A 185 -13.68 -0.33 -0.21
N SER A 186 -12.82 -0.97 0.60
CA SER A 186 -11.38 -1.04 0.35
C SER A 186 -11.06 -1.77 -0.96
N ALA A 187 -11.69 -2.92 -1.22
CA ALA A 187 -11.51 -3.67 -2.46
C ALA A 187 -11.95 -2.88 -3.70
N GLN A 188 -13.08 -2.16 -3.59
CA GLN A 188 -13.57 -1.27 -4.64
C GLN A 188 -12.57 -0.13 -4.90
N LEU A 189 -12.06 0.54 -3.86
CA LEU A 189 -11.07 1.61 -4.03
C LEU A 189 -9.79 1.11 -4.72
N ILE A 190 -9.35 -0.10 -4.42
CA ILE A 190 -8.19 -0.73 -5.09
C ILE A 190 -8.50 -1.00 -6.57
N ALA A 191 -9.72 -1.43 -6.90
CA ALA A 191 -10.13 -1.79 -8.25
C ALA A 191 -10.48 -0.58 -9.15
N VAL A 192 -10.95 0.53 -8.59
CA VAL A 192 -11.43 1.67 -9.39
C VAL A 192 -10.25 2.43 -10.06
N PRO A 193 -10.35 2.78 -11.36
CA PRO A 193 -9.32 3.58 -12.05
C PRO A 193 -9.32 5.06 -11.65
N LYS A 194 -8.14 5.70 -11.68
CA LYS A 194 -7.85 7.13 -11.38
C LYS A 194 -8.93 8.12 -11.86
N LYS A 195 -9.47 7.91 -13.06
CA LYS A 195 -10.40 8.83 -13.75
C LYS A 195 -11.76 9.00 -13.05
N LYS A 196 -12.08 8.20 -12.04
CA LYS A 196 -13.38 8.18 -11.35
C LYS A 196 -13.32 8.50 -9.86
N LEU A 197 -12.14 8.80 -9.29
CA LEU A 197 -12.01 9.10 -7.86
C LEU A 197 -11.82 10.61 -7.63
N ALA A 198 -12.40 11.11 -6.54
CA ALA A 198 -12.04 12.40 -5.98
C ALA A 198 -10.61 12.33 -5.39
N GLU A 199 -9.93 13.48 -5.33
CA GLU A 199 -8.52 13.60 -4.94
C GLU A 199 -8.22 13.00 -3.54
N ASN A 200 -9.08 13.27 -2.56
CA ASN A 200 -8.99 12.71 -1.21
C ASN A 200 -9.18 11.18 -1.14
N LEU A 201 -9.95 10.60 -2.06
CA LEU A 201 -10.14 9.15 -2.17
C LEU A 201 -9.00 8.50 -2.96
N TRP A 202 -8.32 9.27 -3.81
CA TRP A 202 -7.20 8.80 -4.61
C TRP A 202 -5.96 8.52 -3.76
N ASP A 203 -5.59 9.43 -2.85
CA ASP A 203 -4.46 9.23 -1.94
C ASP A 203 -4.68 7.99 -1.07
N LYS A 204 -5.89 7.84 -0.51
CA LYS A 204 -6.28 6.65 0.24
C LYS A 204 -6.25 5.37 -0.62
N ALA A 205 -6.67 5.45 -1.88
CA ALA A 205 -6.62 4.30 -2.79
C ALA A 205 -5.18 3.90 -3.13
N LEU A 206 -4.25 4.86 -3.19
CA LEU A 206 -2.83 4.61 -3.40
C LEU A 206 -2.22 3.88 -2.19
N GLU A 207 -2.46 4.38 -0.97
CA GLU A 207 -2.03 3.72 0.27
C GLU A 207 -2.59 2.27 0.35
N LEU A 208 -3.88 2.08 0.04
CA LEU A 208 -4.50 0.76 0.02
C LEU A 208 -3.89 -0.15 -1.05
N ARG A 209 -3.48 0.37 -2.21
CA ARG A 209 -2.79 -0.42 -3.24
C ARG A 209 -1.41 -0.86 -2.78
N ASP A 210 -0.64 0.04 -2.17
CA ASP A 210 0.68 -0.29 -1.64
C ASP A 210 0.58 -1.39 -0.57
N ILE A 211 -0.40 -1.26 0.34
CA ILE A 211 -0.71 -2.30 1.33
C ILE A 211 -1.14 -3.61 0.66
N ALA A 212 -1.97 -3.56 -0.40
CA ALA A 212 -2.44 -4.73 -1.11
C ALA A 212 -1.33 -5.47 -1.90
N THR A 213 -0.23 -4.78 -2.25
CA THR A 213 0.94 -5.42 -2.89
C THR A 213 1.77 -6.28 -1.93
N MET A 214 1.63 -6.07 -0.62
CA MET A 214 2.34 -6.83 0.40
C MET A 214 1.86 -8.29 0.43
N GLU A 215 2.80 -9.24 0.41
CA GLU A 215 2.53 -10.69 0.36
C GLU A 215 1.57 -11.18 1.47
N ALA A 216 1.57 -10.55 2.65
CA ALA A 216 0.69 -10.93 3.75
C ALA A 216 -0.82 -10.69 3.47
N VAL A 217 -1.13 -9.68 2.64
CA VAL A 217 -2.48 -9.13 2.41
C VAL A 217 -2.95 -9.35 0.96
N LYS A 218 -2.02 -9.67 0.06
CA LYS A 218 -2.27 -9.91 -1.36
C LYS A 218 -3.39 -10.92 -1.59
N GLY A 219 -4.40 -10.50 -2.34
CA GLY A 219 -5.55 -11.34 -2.72
C GLY A 219 -6.55 -11.63 -1.60
N LYS A 220 -6.46 -10.96 -0.44
CA LYS A 220 -7.41 -11.09 0.68
C LYS A 220 -8.24 -9.83 0.86
N TYR A 221 -9.41 -9.99 1.46
CA TYR A 221 -10.23 -8.87 1.92
C TYR A 221 -9.64 -8.30 3.20
N PHE A 222 -9.42 -6.99 3.22
CA PHE A 222 -8.90 -6.29 4.37
C PHE A 222 -9.53 -4.92 4.48
N PHE A 223 -9.47 -4.37 5.67
CA PHE A 223 -9.80 -2.98 5.94
C PHE A 223 -8.86 -2.42 7.01
N LEU A 224 -8.84 -1.10 7.11
CA LEU A 224 -7.96 -0.39 8.02
C LEU A 224 -8.63 -0.14 9.36
N GLU A 225 -7.85 -0.07 10.43
CA GLU A 225 -8.35 0.36 11.75
C GLU A 225 -9.03 1.75 11.68
N THR A 226 -8.53 2.64 10.84
CA THR A 226 -9.10 3.99 10.62
C THR A 226 -10.47 3.97 9.91
N ASP A 227 -10.85 2.85 9.29
CA ASP A 227 -12.15 2.68 8.62
C ASP A 227 -13.26 2.23 9.58
N MET A 228 -12.91 1.81 10.80
CA MET A 228 -13.85 1.33 11.82
C MET A 228 -14.68 2.46 12.44
N LYS A 229 -15.67 2.95 11.72
CA LYS A 229 -16.54 4.07 12.12
C LYS A 229 -18.04 3.70 12.20
N GLY A 230 -18.36 2.41 12.13
CA GLY A 230 -19.72 1.89 11.95
C GLY A 230 -20.53 1.85 13.23
N PRO A 231 -21.84 1.64 13.13
CA PRO A 231 -22.70 1.57 14.31
C PRO A 231 -22.35 0.40 15.22
N SER A 232 -21.95 -0.75 14.67
CA SER A 232 -21.71 -1.99 15.41
C SER A 232 -20.23 -2.25 15.67
N LEU A 233 -19.35 -1.79 14.78
CA LEU A 233 -17.90 -1.92 14.92
C LEU A 233 -17.19 -0.56 15.00
N LYS A 234 -16.71 -0.22 16.20
CA LYS A 234 -15.90 0.97 16.53
C LYS A 234 -14.69 0.59 17.38
N LEU A 235 -13.75 1.51 17.58
CA LEU A 235 -12.58 1.30 18.44
C LEU A 235 -12.85 1.57 19.93
N ASP A 236 -14.04 1.24 20.40
CA ASP A 236 -14.40 1.29 21.81
C ASP A 236 -14.06 -0.04 22.52
N ASN A 237 -14.33 -0.12 23.82
CA ASN A 237 -14.08 -1.34 24.59
C ASN A 237 -14.89 -2.52 24.05
N THR A 238 -16.10 -2.28 23.55
CA THR A 238 -16.96 -3.32 22.97
C THR A 238 -16.36 -3.85 21.66
N GLY A 239 -15.98 -2.96 20.74
CA GLY A 239 -15.36 -3.36 19.48
C GLY A 239 -14.02 -4.06 19.66
N LYS A 240 -13.20 -3.65 20.63
CA LYS A 240 -11.98 -4.39 21.02
C LYS A 240 -12.30 -5.81 21.49
N ALA A 241 -13.33 -5.99 22.30
CA ALA A 241 -13.78 -7.31 22.73
C ALA A 241 -14.27 -8.15 21.54
N ILE A 242 -15.03 -7.55 20.62
CA ILE A 242 -15.52 -8.20 19.39
C ILE A 242 -14.35 -8.66 18.51
N LEU A 243 -13.35 -7.81 18.25
CA LEU A 243 -12.16 -8.18 17.49
C LEU A 243 -11.40 -9.33 18.17
N THR A 244 -11.31 -9.31 19.50
CA THR A 244 -10.66 -10.38 20.26
C THR A 244 -11.39 -11.72 20.06
N VAL A 245 -12.71 -11.72 20.16
CA VAL A 245 -13.55 -12.91 19.91
C VAL A 245 -13.38 -13.42 18.48
N LEU A 246 -13.49 -12.53 17.48
CA LEU A 246 -13.36 -12.88 16.06
C LEU A 246 -11.98 -13.43 15.71
N ARG A 247 -10.93 -12.91 16.35
CA ARG A 247 -9.56 -13.40 16.20
C ARG A 247 -9.41 -14.81 16.77
N HIS A 248 -9.98 -15.08 17.94
CA HIS A 248 -9.95 -16.42 18.54
C HIS A 248 -10.72 -17.46 17.73
N LEU A 249 -11.83 -17.05 17.10
CA LEU A 249 -12.59 -17.89 16.18
C LEU A 249 -11.94 -18.00 14.79
N GLY A 250 -10.75 -17.42 14.58
CA GLY A 250 -10.03 -17.48 13.31
C GLY A 250 -10.76 -16.81 12.15
N ARG A 251 -11.70 -15.90 12.42
CA ARG A 251 -12.44 -15.15 11.39
C ARG A 251 -11.65 -13.97 10.87
N ILE A 252 -10.72 -13.44 11.68
CA ILE A 252 -9.86 -12.33 11.32
C ILE A 252 -8.42 -12.55 11.77
N SER A 253 -7.48 -11.91 11.09
CA SER A 253 -6.12 -11.68 11.57
C SER A 253 -5.74 -10.21 11.49
N GLU A 254 -4.74 -9.82 12.27
CA GLU A 254 -4.29 -8.43 12.34
C GLU A 254 -2.80 -8.38 12.00
N THR A 255 -2.43 -7.48 11.10
CA THR A 255 -1.04 -7.25 10.69
C THR A 255 -0.75 -5.76 10.73
N ARG A 256 0.45 -5.38 11.17
CA ARG A 256 0.92 -4.00 11.07
C ARG A 256 1.79 -3.84 9.83
N ILE A 257 1.44 -2.86 9.00
CA ILE A 257 2.19 -2.49 7.80
C ILE A 257 2.51 -1.00 7.94
N GLY A 258 3.78 -0.68 8.20
CA GLY A 258 4.19 0.67 8.58
C GLY A 258 3.48 1.15 9.84
N HIS A 259 2.84 2.31 9.77
CA HIS A 259 2.03 2.88 10.85
C HIS A 259 0.59 2.38 10.87
N GLN A 260 0.18 1.64 9.83
CA GLN A 260 -1.20 1.25 9.64
C GLN A 260 -1.48 -0.14 10.22
N ARG A 261 -2.53 -0.24 11.03
CA ARG A 261 -3.06 -1.54 11.48
C ARG A 261 -4.11 -2.03 10.48
N VAL A 262 -3.82 -3.20 9.91
CA VAL A 262 -4.63 -3.83 8.86
C VAL A 262 -5.32 -5.06 9.43
N ILE A 263 -6.64 -5.12 9.26
CA ILE A 263 -7.47 -6.25 9.69
C ILE A 263 -7.83 -7.05 8.44
N LEU A 264 -7.41 -8.32 8.43
CA LEU A 264 -7.61 -9.27 7.35
C LEU A 264 -8.80 -10.16 7.68
N LEU A 265 -9.72 -10.32 6.73
CA LEU A 265 -10.78 -11.31 6.83
C LEU A 265 -10.28 -12.67 6.35
N LEU A 266 -10.42 -13.68 7.21
CA LEU A 266 -9.98 -15.04 6.93
C LEU A 266 -11.17 -15.94 6.63
N LYS A 267 -10.94 -16.94 5.77
CA LYS A 267 -11.88 -18.05 5.60
C LYS A 267 -11.66 -19.05 6.74
N PRO A 268 -12.70 -19.38 7.52
CA PRO A 268 -12.58 -20.41 8.54
C PRO A 268 -12.23 -21.74 7.87
N SER A 269 -11.30 -22.46 8.49
CA SER A 269 -10.81 -23.77 8.05
C SER A 269 -11.80 -24.87 8.39
#